data_AF-A0A6C0C4P3-F1
#
_entry.id   AF-A0A6C0C4P3-F1
#
_cell.length_a   1.000
_cell.length_b   1.000
_cell.length_c   1.000
_cell.angle_alpha   90.00
_cell.angle_beta   90.00
_cell.angle_gamma   90.00
#
_symmetry.space_group_name_H-M   'P 1'
#
loop_
_entity.id
_entity.type
_entity.pdbx_description
1 polymer ?
#
loop_
_entity_poly.entity_id
_entity_poly.type
_entity_poly.pdbx_seq_one_letter_code
_entity_poly.pdbx_strand_id
1 'polypeptide(L)'
;MIYIGTTRYNTDTFEQKTKWLERKEWKGCVYGLNKKLPKSLPDYEWCYVVEMINDKNEIGGIGYIKNEYCTDNRSRIYDDEHFNMYVYKGTKFISRAELLKRNSTMVEYLETILFTGYTHMKRGIGITLLPYNKIILGDGKIKTRKCSNCGRPGHNKRGCPYKERTEPVVLETSQRICPNCNKLMYHRGHSIHCPALKKNKKILSDVIEFFENLF
;
A
#
# COMPACT_ATOMS: atom_id res chain seq x y z
N MET A 1 7.49 -18.16 1.78
CA MET A 1 7.32 -16.81 1.18
C MET A 1 5.86 -16.45 1.39
N ILE A 2 5.58 -15.33 2.05
CA ILE A 2 4.22 -14.91 2.32
C ILE A 2 3.76 -13.87 1.29
N TYR A 3 2.45 -13.80 1.05
CA TYR A 3 1.87 -12.78 0.18
C TYR A 3 1.09 -11.76 1.01
N ILE A 4 1.55 -10.51 0.95
CA ILE A 4 0.88 -9.38 1.59
C ILE A 4 0.24 -8.54 0.50
N GLY A 5 -1.08 -8.53 0.45
CA GLY A 5 -1.92 -7.67 -0.37
C GLY A 5 -2.38 -6.43 0.40
N THR A 6 -2.77 -5.41 -0.35
CA THR A 6 -3.36 -4.16 0.17
C THR A 6 -4.64 -3.88 -0.60
N THR A 7 -5.70 -3.54 0.12
CA THR A 7 -6.95 -2.98 -0.44
C THR A 7 -7.18 -1.58 0.11
N ARG A 8 -7.99 -0.77 -0.57
CA ARG A 8 -8.19 0.64 -0.25
C ARG A 8 -9.65 0.92 -0.01
N TYR A 9 -9.91 1.64 1.06
CA TYR A 9 -11.21 2.16 1.43
C TYR A 9 -11.12 3.66 1.66
N ASN A 10 -12.26 4.32 1.55
CA ASN A 10 -12.57 5.56 2.28
C ASN A 10 -13.50 5.21 3.46
N THR A 11 -13.84 6.20 4.27
CA THR A 11 -14.76 6.00 5.41
C THR A 11 -16.08 5.35 4.97
N ASP A 12 -16.69 5.82 3.88
CA ASP A 12 -18.00 5.33 3.41
C ASP A 12 -17.98 3.85 3.01
N THR A 13 -17.02 3.45 2.17
CA THR A 13 -16.89 2.06 1.70
C THR A 13 -16.48 1.12 2.83
N PHE A 14 -15.69 1.61 3.79
CA PHE A 14 -15.37 0.83 4.99
C PHE A 14 -16.60 0.62 5.87
N GLU A 15 -17.44 1.65 6.04
CA GLU A 15 -18.69 1.55 6.79
C GLU A 15 -19.68 0.58 6.13
N GLN A 16 -19.85 0.64 4.81
CA GLN A 16 -20.68 -0.32 4.06
C GLN A 16 -20.22 -1.76 4.27
N LYS A 17 -18.89 -2.01 4.21
CA LYS A 17 -18.32 -3.32 4.51
C LYS A 17 -18.63 -3.77 5.94
N THR A 18 -18.49 -2.89 6.93
CA THR A 18 -18.79 -3.20 8.33
C THR A 18 -20.26 -3.55 8.53
N LYS A 19 -21.19 -2.75 7.99
CA LYS A 19 -22.63 -3.04 8.00
C LYS A 19 -22.95 -4.38 7.34
N TRP A 20 -22.24 -4.72 6.26
CA TRP A 20 -22.41 -6.03 5.62
C TRP A 20 -21.96 -7.18 6.54
N LEU A 21 -20.81 -7.04 7.22
CA LEU A 21 -20.28 -8.05 8.13
C LEU A 21 -21.26 -8.31 9.28
N GLU A 22 -21.82 -7.25 9.86
CA GLU A 22 -22.84 -7.31 10.91
C GLU A 22 -24.11 -8.02 10.43
N ARG A 23 -24.69 -7.57 9.31
CA ARG A 23 -25.91 -8.15 8.74
C ARG A 23 -25.77 -9.63 8.35
N LYS A 24 -24.57 -10.05 7.95
CA LYS A 24 -24.28 -11.44 7.57
C LYS A 24 -23.74 -12.28 8.72
N GLU A 25 -23.56 -11.69 9.89
CA GLU A 25 -22.97 -12.32 11.08
C GLU A 25 -21.63 -13.01 10.75
N TRP A 26 -20.85 -12.43 9.82
CA TRP A 26 -19.60 -12.99 9.35
C TRP A 26 -18.43 -12.47 10.20
N LYS A 27 -17.78 -13.37 10.95
CA LYS A 27 -16.68 -13.02 11.87
C LYS A 27 -15.31 -12.89 11.21
N GLY A 28 -15.21 -13.22 9.92
CA GLY A 28 -13.97 -13.18 9.17
C GLY A 28 -13.77 -11.86 8.42
N CYS A 29 -13.10 -11.93 7.27
CA CYS A 29 -12.94 -10.81 6.35
C CYS A 29 -13.71 -11.04 5.05
N VAL A 30 -14.02 -9.94 4.37
CA VAL A 30 -14.69 -9.92 3.07
C VAL A 30 -14.12 -8.78 2.22
N TYR A 31 -13.91 -9.05 0.94
CA TYR A 31 -13.40 -8.09 -0.03
C TYR A 31 -14.20 -8.20 -1.32
N GLY A 32 -15.05 -7.21 -1.57
CA GLY A 32 -15.62 -7.00 -2.90
C GLY A 32 -14.63 -6.20 -3.76
N LEU A 33 -14.41 -6.65 -4.99
CA LEU A 33 -13.45 -6.09 -5.92
C LEU A 33 -14.07 -5.97 -7.31
N ASN A 34 -13.57 -5.02 -8.09
CA ASN A 34 -13.90 -4.86 -9.51
C ASN A 34 -13.07 -5.73 -10.46
N LYS A 35 -12.06 -6.43 -9.93
CA LYS A 35 -11.24 -7.39 -10.66
C LYS A 35 -10.77 -8.53 -9.76
N LYS A 36 -10.39 -9.65 -10.36
CA LYS A 36 -9.75 -10.77 -9.67
C LYS A 36 -8.44 -10.35 -8.99
N LEU A 37 -7.97 -11.20 -8.06
CA LEU A 37 -6.67 -11.07 -7.43
C LEU A 37 -5.54 -11.00 -8.48
N PRO A 38 -4.42 -10.31 -8.18
CA PRO A 38 -3.37 -10.06 -9.16
C PRO A 38 -2.70 -11.37 -9.58
N LYS A 39 -2.37 -11.52 -10.88
CA LYS A 39 -1.69 -12.71 -11.43
C LYS A 39 -0.33 -13.05 -10.78
N SER A 40 0.27 -12.06 -10.10
CA SER A 40 1.50 -12.25 -9.33
C SER A 40 1.29 -13.03 -8.01
N LEU A 41 0.04 -13.20 -7.58
CA LEU A 41 -0.36 -14.13 -6.53
C LEU A 41 -0.77 -15.43 -7.22
N PRO A 42 -0.07 -16.56 -7.00
CA PRO A 42 -0.44 -17.82 -7.63
C PRO A 42 -1.84 -18.28 -7.20
N ASP A 43 -2.48 -19.08 -8.05
CA ASP A 43 -3.81 -19.61 -7.74
C ASP A 43 -3.74 -20.53 -6.51
N TYR A 44 -4.80 -20.51 -5.70
CA TYR A 44 -4.95 -21.25 -4.44
C TYR A 44 -3.96 -20.89 -3.33
N GLU A 45 -3.06 -19.92 -3.53
CA GLU A 45 -2.18 -19.40 -2.49
C GLU A 45 -2.91 -18.50 -1.49
N TRP A 46 -2.39 -18.45 -0.27
CA TRP A 46 -2.94 -17.59 0.76
C TRP A 46 -2.32 -16.19 0.74
N CYS A 47 -3.13 -15.19 1.08
CA CYS A 47 -2.73 -13.79 1.08
C CYS A 47 -3.30 -13.05 2.29
N TYR A 48 -2.42 -12.38 3.02
CA TYR A 48 -2.79 -11.38 4.01
C TYR A 48 -3.24 -10.12 3.29
N VAL A 49 -4.35 -9.53 3.68
CA VAL A 49 -4.89 -8.32 3.03
C VAL A 49 -4.96 -7.21 4.07
N VAL A 50 -4.11 -6.20 3.89
CA VAL A 50 -4.10 -4.99 4.71
C VAL A 50 -5.18 -4.04 4.21
N GLU A 51 -6.11 -3.67 5.09
CA GLU A 51 -7.20 -2.74 4.79
C GLU A 51 -6.76 -1.30 5.02
N MET A 52 -6.48 -0.57 3.93
CA MET A 52 -6.00 0.81 3.99
C MET A 52 -7.18 1.80 3.96
N ILE A 53 -7.42 2.53 5.06
CA ILE A 53 -8.44 3.59 5.14
C ILE A 53 -7.77 4.90 4.73
N ASN A 54 -7.85 5.21 3.43
CA ASN A 54 -6.99 6.19 2.78
C ASN A 54 -7.23 7.64 3.20
N ASP A 55 -8.46 8.00 3.52
CA ASP A 55 -8.84 9.33 4.01
C ASP A 55 -8.33 9.57 5.43
N LYS A 56 -8.30 8.52 6.27
CA LYS A 56 -7.72 8.57 7.63
C LYS A 56 -6.21 8.32 7.67
N ASN A 57 -5.65 7.71 6.62
CA ASN A 57 -4.29 7.16 6.59
C ASN A 57 -4.03 6.11 7.68
N GLU A 58 -5.02 5.27 7.93
CA GLU A 58 -4.97 4.25 8.98
C GLU A 58 -5.17 2.84 8.40
N ILE A 59 -4.54 1.85 9.02
CA ILE A 59 -4.87 0.44 8.78
C ILE A 59 -6.12 0.09 9.59
N GLY A 60 -7.20 -0.31 8.91
CA GLY A 60 -8.47 -0.72 9.53
C GLY A 60 -8.43 -2.14 10.11
N GLY A 61 -7.59 -3.00 9.54
CA GLY A 61 -7.41 -4.38 9.95
C GLY A 61 -6.63 -5.18 8.92
N ILE A 62 -6.39 -6.45 9.23
CA ILE A 62 -5.75 -7.41 8.34
C ILE A 62 -6.63 -8.66 8.27
N GLY A 63 -7.07 -9.02 7.08
CA GLY A 63 -7.72 -10.31 6.84
C GLY A 63 -6.79 -11.30 6.14
N TYR A 64 -7.22 -12.56 6.08
CA TYR A 64 -6.47 -13.63 5.43
C TYR A 64 -7.39 -14.43 4.51
N ILE A 65 -7.09 -14.41 3.22
CA ILE A 65 -7.91 -15.02 2.17
C ILE A 65 -7.07 -15.96 1.32
N LYS A 66 -7.75 -16.91 0.69
CA LYS A 66 -7.17 -17.78 -0.33
C LYS A 66 -7.44 -17.20 -1.71
N ASN A 67 -6.49 -17.32 -2.64
CA ASN A 67 -6.67 -16.96 -4.04
C ASN A 67 -7.52 -18.01 -4.75
N GLU A 68 -8.79 -18.05 -4.37
CA GLU A 68 -9.77 -19.00 -4.87
C GLU A 68 -11.07 -18.23 -5.08
N TYR A 69 -11.42 -18.01 -6.35
CA TYR A 69 -12.66 -17.34 -6.68
C TYR A 69 -13.80 -18.35 -6.64
N CYS A 70 -14.78 -18.11 -5.77
CA CYS A 70 -16.00 -18.88 -5.68
C CYS A 70 -17.21 -17.98 -6.00
N THR A 71 -18.04 -18.41 -6.96
CA THR A 71 -19.22 -17.66 -7.41
C THR A 71 -20.26 -17.50 -6.30
N ASP A 72 -20.35 -18.47 -5.38
CA ASP A 72 -21.30 -18.47 -4.27
C ASP A 72 -20.97 -17.39 -3.22
N ASN A 73 -19.73 -16.88 -3.24
CA ASN A 73 -19.35 -15.76 -2.40
C ASN A 73 -19.95 -14.43 -2.85
N ARG A 74 -20.47 -14.35 -4.09
CA ARG A 74 -21.02 -13.11 -4.64
C ARG A 74 -22.11 -12.57 -3.72
N SER A 75 -21.95 -11.32 -3.32
CA SER A 75 -22.91 -10.62 -2.48
C SER A 75 -22.76 -9.12 -2.69
N ARG A 76 -23.84 -8.38 -2.46
CA ARG A 76 -23.84 -6.91 -2.52
C ARG A 76 -23.29 -6.36 -1.20
N ILE A 77 -21.99 -6.06 -1.19
CA ILE A 77 -21.27 -5.47 -0.06
C ILE A 77 -21.36 -3.96 -0.13
N TYR A 78 -21.13 -3.41 -1.32
CA TYR A 78 -21.16 -1.99 -1.58
C TYR A 78 -22.38 -1.57 -2.40
N ASP A 79 -22.73 -0.29 -2.34
CA ASP A 79 -23.81 0.28 -3.16
C ASP A 79 -23.44 0.29 -4.64
N ASP A 80 -22.18 0.60 -4.96
CA ASP A 80 -21.63 0.50 -6.32
C ASP A 80 -21.35 -0.96 -6.66
N GLU A 81 -22.10 -1.48 -7.64
CA GLU A 81 -22.01 -2.85 -8.10
C GLU A 81 -20.65 -3.23 -8.70
N HIS A 82 -19.88 -2.26 -9.21
CA HIS A 82 -18.55 -2.53 -9.74
C HIS A 82 -17.61 -3.06 -8.66
N PHE A 83 -17.77 -2.64 -7.41
CA PHE A 83 -17.01 -3.19 -6.29
C PHE A 83 -17.52 -4.55 -5.80
N ASN A 84 -18.57 -5.11 -6.39
CA ASN A 84 -19.13 -6.41 -6.02
C ASN A 84 -18.94 -7.49 -7.11
N MET A 85 -18.16 -7.22 -8.16
CA MET A 85 -17.95 -8.16 -9.27
C MET A 85 -17.24 -9.45 -8.83
N TYR A 86 -16.22 -9.32 -7.99
CA TYR A 86 -15.47 -10.45 -7.44
C TYR A 86 -15.43 -10.34 -5.92
N VAL A 87 -15.96 -11.33 -5.23
CA VAL A 87 -16.00 -11.35 -3.77
C VAL A 87 -15.10 -12.46 -3.24
N TYR A 88 -14.15 -12.07 -2.39
CA TYR A 88 -13.29 -12.99 -1.66
C TYR A 88 -13.62 -12.91 -0.17
N LYS A 89 -13.73 -14.07 0.48
CA LYS A 89 -13.98 -14.19 1.92
C LYS A 89 -12.87 -14.99 2.57
N GLY A 90 -12.60 -14.68 3.83
CA GLY A 90 -11.70 -15.44 4.68
C GLY A 90 -12.29 -15.55 6.08
N THR A 91 -11.99 -16.64 6.78
CA THR A 91 -12.47 -16.86 8.15
C THR A 91 -11.64 -16.13 9.21
N LYS A 92 -10.46 -15.63 8.82
CA LYS A 92 -9.46 -15.00 9.68
C LYS A 92 -9.42 -13.49 9.43
N PHE A 93 -9.58 -12.71 10.49
CA PHE A 93 -9.46 -11.24 10.51
C PHE A 93 -8.96 -10.72 11.86
N ILE A 94 -8.12 -9.69 11.84
CA ILE A 94 -7.65 -8.96 13.03
C ILE A 94 -7.98 -7.48 12.86
N SER A 95 -8.69 -6.92 13.82
CA SER A 95 -9.05 -5.51 13.83
C SER A 95 -7.84 -4.61 14.15
N ARG A 96 -7.93 -3.33 13.76
CA ARG A 96 -6.95 -2.30 14.15
C ARG A 96 -6.61 -2.33 15.64
N ALA A 97 -7.62 -2.39 16.51
CA ALA A 97 -7.42 -2.37 17.96
C ALA A 97 -6.52 -3.51 18.45
N GLU A 98 -6.73 -4.72 17.92
CA GLU A 98 -5.92 -5.89 18.26
C GLU A 98 -4.51 -5.81 17.63
N LEU A 99 -4.38 -5.29 16.41
CA LEU A 99 -3.07 -5.06 15.78
C LEU A 99 -2.20 -4.09 16.60
N LEU A 100 -2.79 -2.98 17.06
CA LEU A 100 -2.11 -1.98 17.88
C LEU A 100 -1.69 -2.56 19.23
N LYS A 101 -2.53 -3.42 19.84
CA LYS A 101 -2.20 -4.12 21.07
C LYS A 101 -1.01 -5.07 20.92
N ARG A 102 -0.91 -5.76 19.78
CA ARG A 102 0.17 -6.72 19.51
C ARG A 102 1.49 -6.03 19.20
N ASN A 103 1.47 -5.04 18.29
CA ASN A 103 2.69 -4.34 17.90
C ASN A 103 2.36 -2.99 17.25
N SER A 104 2.12 -1.97 18.07
CA SER A 104 1.85 -0.60 17.59
C SER A 104 2.97 -0.06 16.71
N THR A 105 4.23 -0.30 17.07
CA THR A 105 5.40 0.16 16.29
C THR A 105 5.41 -0.40 14.88
N MET A 106 5.05 -1.68 14.71
CA MET A 106 4.95 -2.30 13.39
C MET A 106 3.78 -1.75 12.59
N VAL A 107 2.65 -1.49 13.23
CA VAL A 107 1.49 -0.84 12.58
C VAL A 107 1.86 0.55 12.08
N GLU A 108 2.49 1.38 12.92
CA GLU A 108 2.95 2.73 12.56
C GLU A 108 3.97 2.71 11.41
N TYR A 109 4.88 1.73 11.43
CA TYR A 109 5.82 1.51 10.33
C TYR A 109 5.10 1.17 9.02
N LEU A 110 4.15 0.21 9.05
CA LEU A 110 3.35 -0.17 7.90
C LEU A 110 2.53 1.02 7.37
N GLU A 111 1.89 1.78 8.26
CA GLU A 111 1.14 2.99 7.89
C GLU A 111 2.04 4.01 7.21
N THR A 112 3.22 4.24 7.76
CA THR A 112 4.19 5.18 7.16
C THR A 112 4.53 4.78 5.74
N ILE A 113 4.89 3.52 5.48
CA ILE A 113 5.24 3.09 4.12
C ILE A 113 4.02 3.05 3.21
N LEU A 114 2.83 2.73 3.70
CA LEU A 114 1.63 2.58 2.89
C LEU A 114 0.99 3.91 2.50
N PHE A 115 0.98 4.90 3.41
CA PHE A 115 0.26 6.16 3.21
C PHE A 115 1.16 7.34 2.84
N THR A 116 2.46 7.27 3.15
CA THR A 116 3.36 8.42 2.98
C THR A 116 4.48 8.16 1.99
N GLY A 117 5.15 9.23 1.57
CA GLY A 117 6.27 9.18 0.65
C GLY A 117 5.89 9.01 -0.81
N TYR A 118 6.89 9.10 -1.69
CA TYR A 118 6.70 9.07 -3.14
C TYR A 118 6.15 7.74 -3.67
N THR A 119 6.41 6.64 -2.95
CA THR A 119 6.00 5.29 -3.35
C THR A 119 4.76 4.80 -2.62
N HIS A 120 4.00 5.67 -1.95
CA HIS A 120 2.80 5.29 -1.18
C HIS A 120 1.83 4.41 -2.00
N MET A 121 1.06 3.57 -1.32
CA MET A 121 0.13 2.62 -1.94
C MET A 121 -1.34 3.06 -1.90
N LYS A 122 -1.62 4.35 -1.63
CA LYS A 122 -2.98 4.92 -1.65
C LYS A 122 -3.71 4.84 -3.00
N ARG A 123 -2.97 4.59 -4.08
CA ARG A 123 -3.51 4.52 -5.45
C ARG A 123 -3.35 3.09 -5.95
N GLY A 124 -4.45 2.46 -6.30
CA GLY A 124 -4.48 1.11 -6.84
C GLY A 124 -5.90 0.60 -6.90
N ILE A 125 -6.15 -0.30 -7.84
CA ILE A 125 -7.46 -0.89 -8.09
C ILE A 125 -7.45 -2.32 -7.57
N GLY A 126 -8.51 -2.72 -6.86
CA GLY A 126 -8.61 -4.02 -6.19
C GLY A 126 -7.48 -4.26 -5.19
N ILE A 127 -7.18 -5.54 -4.94
CA ILE A 127 -6.03 -5.95 -4.13
C ILE A 127 -4.75 -5.87 -4.96
N THR A 128 -3.72 -5.23 -4.41
CA THR A 128 -2.37 -5.20 -4.99
C THR A 128 -1.34 -5.69 -3.99
N LEU A 129 -0.38 -6.51 -4.42
CA LEU A 129 0.68 -7.01 -3.55
C LEU A 129 1.62 -5.87 -3.09
N LEU A 130 1.94 -5.88 -1.80
CA LEU A 130 2.98 -5.07 -1.16
C LEU A 130 4.36 -5.64 -1.55
N PRO A 131 5.15 -4.93 -2.37
CA PRO A 131 6.45 -5.45 -2.79
C PRO A 131 7.44 -5.43 -1.62
N TYR A 132 8.24 -6.49 -1.45
CA TYR A 132 9.26 -6.54 -0.39
C TYR A 132 10.29 -5.41 -0.50
N ASN A 133 10.64 -4.99 -1.72
CA ASN A 133 11.51 -3.84 -1.92
C ASN A 133 10.94 -2.56 -1.28
N LYS A 134 9.61 -2.43 -1.18
CA LYS A 134 8.99 -1.28 -0.52
C LYS A 134 9.19 -1.33 1.01
N ILE A 135 9.11 -2.52 1.60
CA ILE A 135 9.40 -2.75 3.02
C ILE A 135 10.88 -2.44 3.29
N ILE A 136 11.78 -3.08 2.54
CA ILE A 136 13.24 -2.94 2.72
C ILE A 136 13.74 -1.49 2.60
N LEU A 137 13.08 -0.67 1.77
CA LEU A 137 13.45 0.74 1.54
C LEU A 137 12.72 1.72 2.47
N GLY A 138 11.71 1.26 3.21
CA GLY A 138 11.00 2.07 4.18
C GLY A 138 11.88 2.34 5.40
N ASP A 139 11.98 3.61 5.80
CA ASP A 139 12.68 4.01 7.03
C ASP A 139 11.74 4.28 8.20
N GLY A 140 10.42 4.10 8.01
CA GLY A 140 9.40 4.32 9.03
C GLY A 140 9.30 5.77 9.50
N LYS A 141 9.91 6.72 8.78
CA LYS A 141 9.97 8.13 9.20
C LYS A 141 9.17 9.01 8.27
N ILE A 142 8.26 9.79 8.86
CA ILE A 142 7.57 10.86 8.15
C ILE A 142 8.59 11.97 7.88
N LYS A 143 8.84 12.25 6.61
CA LYS A 143 9.72 13.35 6.18
C LYS A 143 8.89 14.55 5.77
N THR A 144 9.15 15.70 6.37
CA THR A 144 8.59 16.96 5.90
C THR A 144 9.23 17.33 4.56
N ARG A 145 8.41 17.55 3.52
CA ARG A 145 8.91 17.97 2.22
C ARG A 145 9.50 19.38 2.35
N LYS A 146 10.78 19.50 2.01
CA LYS A 146 11.47 20.79 1.84
C LYS A 146 11.34 21.25 0.40
N CYS A 147 11.17 22.56 0.19
CA CYS A 147 11.14 23.15 -1.13
C CYS A 147 12.49 22.94 -1.83
N SER A 148 12.49 22.37 -3.03
CA SER A 148 13.73 22.15 -3.81
C SER A 148 14.41 23.43 -4.29
N ASN A 149 13.76 24.59 -4.16
CA ASN A 149 14.34 25.89 -4.48
C ASN A 149 15.02 26.52 -3.27
N CYS A 150 14.30 26.72 -2.16
CA CYS A 150 14.79 27.48 -1.01
C CYS A 150 15.06 26.63 0.25
N GLY A 151 14.85 25.31 0.21
CA GLY A 151 15.09 24.38 1.33
C GLY A 151 14.09 24.48 2.50
N ARG A 152 13.17 25.44 2.51
CA ARG A 152 12.19 25.64 3.59
C ARG A 152 10.97 24.71 3.44
N PRO A 153 10.36 24.24 4.54
CA PRO A 153 9.15 23.40 4.48
C PRO A 153 7.89 24.23 4.13
N GLY A 154 6.76 23.54 3.96
CA GLY A 154 5.43 24.18 3.84
C GLY A 154 4.99 24.57 2.42
N HIS A 155 5.88 24.50 1.42
CA HIS A 155 5.54 24.79 0.03
C HIS A 155 6.36 23.94 -0.94
N ASN A 156 5.93 23.91 -2.21
CA ASN A 156 6.65 23.22 -3.30
C ASN A 156 7.44 24.22 -4.16
N LYS A 157 8.31 23.72 -5.05
CA LYS A 157 9.11 24.56 -5.97
C LYS A 157 8.26 25.58 -6.76
N ARG A 158 7.07 25.17 -7.24
CA ARG A 158 6.19 26.03 -8.05
C ARG A 158 5.59 27.20 -7.25
N GLY A 159 5.20 26.92 -6.01
CA GLY A 159 4.67 27.89 -5.05
C GLY A 159 5.74 28.51 -4.14
N CYS A 160 7.02 28.46 -4.50
CA CYS A 160 8.07 29.03 -3.67
C CYS A 160 8.02 30.57 -3.71
N PRO A 161 7.89 31.25 -2.55
CA PRO A 161 7.90 32.71 -2.51
C PRO A 161 9.29 33.29 -2.79
N TYR A 162 10.35 32.49 -2.65
CA TYR A 162 11.74 32.85 -2.92
C TYR A 162 12.21 32.37 -4.31
N LYS A 163 11.29 32.14 -5.25
CA LYS A 163 11.68 31.70 -6.60
C LYS A 163 12.23 32.87 -7.40
N GLU A 164 13.48 32.76 -7.84
CA GLU A 164 13.96 33.55 -8.96
C GLU A 164 13.41 32.92 -10.24
N ARG A 165 12.76 33.73 -11.09
CA ARG A 165 12.22 33.26 -12.36
C ARG A 165 13.34 33.32 -13.40
N THR A 166 14.00 32.20 -13.64
CA THR A 166 14.91 32.03 -14.78
C THR A 166 14.17 31.37 -15.94
N GLU A 167 14.52 31.72 -17.18
CA GLU A 167 13.98 31.05 -18.36
C GLU A 167 14.34 29.56 -18.34
N PRO A 168 13.40 28.66 -18.70
CA PRO A 168 13.70 27.24 -18.76
C PRO A 168 14.74 26.97 -19.84
N VAL A 169 15.88 26.40 -19.47
CA VAL A 169 16.85 25.88 -20.44
C VAL A 169 16.20 24.73 -21.21
N VAL A 170 16.14 24.84 -22.53
CA VAL A 170 15.70 23.77 -23.43
C VAL A 170 16.80 22.70 -23.45
N LEU A 171 16.57 21.59 -22.74
CA LEU A 171 17.48 20.45 -22.77
C LEU A 171 17.14 19.57 -23.98
N GLU A 172 18.10 19.31 -24.86
CA GLU A 172 18.02 18.17 -25.77
C GLU A 172 17.88 16.90 -24.93
N THR A 173 17.05 15.94 -25.37
CA THR A 173 16.63 14.77 -24.58
C THR A 173 17.83 14.02 -23.99
N SER A 174 18.16 14.35 -22.74
CA SER A 174 19.31 13.76 -22.07
C SER A 174 18.97 12.35 -21.62
N GLN A 175 19.91 11.43 -21.85
CA GLN A 175 19.82 10.10 -21.28
C GLN A 175 19.72 10.25 -19.76
N ARG A 176 18.64 9.72 -19.16
CA ARG A 176 18.43 9.84 -17.72
C ARG A 176 19.43 8.94 -16.99
N ILE A 177 20.25 9.53 -16.13
CA ILE A 177 21.16 8.80 -15.26
C ILE A 177 20.48 8.59 -13.90
N CYS A 178 20.66 7.41 -13.30
CA CYS A 178 20.20 7.16 -11.94
C CYS A 178 21.02 7.96 -10.92
N PRO A 179 20.40 8.82 -10.10
CA PRO A 179 21.12 9.62 -9.11
C PRO A 179 21.76 8.77 -7.99
N ASN A 180 21.33 7.51 -7.85
CA ASN A 180 21.81 6.63 -6.79
C ASN A 180 23.00 5.75 -7.21
N CYS A 181 23.03 5.29 -8.47
CA CYS A 181 24.09 4.37 -8.95
C CYS A 181 24.85 4.87 -10.16
N ASN A 182 24.53 6.07 -10.66
CA ASN A 182 25.14 6.70 -11.82
C ASN A 182 25.08 5.88 -13.12
N LYS A 183 24.14 4.93 -13.23
CA LYS A 183 23.92 4.12 -14.44
C LYS A 183 22.84 4.72 -15.34
N LEU A 184 23.02 4.57 -16.65
CA LEU A 184 22.03 4.95 -17.68
C LEU A 184 20.71 4.20 -17.49
N MET A 185 19.59 4.92 -17.53
CA MET A 185 18.24 4.35 -17.47
C MET A 185 17.74 4.04 -18.88
N TYR A 186 18.04 2.85 -19.40
CA TYR A 186 17.63 2.46 -20.76
C TYR A 186 16.11 2.29 -20.91
N HIS A 187 15.39 1.83 -19.88
CA HIS A 187 13.92 1.78 -19.86
C HIS A 187 13.36 2.03 -18.46
N ARG A 188 12.28 2.81 -18.36
CA ARG A 188 11.42 3.02 -17.17
C ARG A 188 12.17 2.97 -15.83
N GLY A 189 12.88 4.06 -15.50
CA GLY A 189 13.55 4.34 -14.23
C GLY A 189 13.69 3.19 -13.22
N HIS A 190 14.89 2.61 -13.10
CA HIS A 190 15.16 1.50 -12.17
C HIS A 190 15.34 1.94 -10.71
N SER A 191 15.04 3.18 -10.34
CA SER A 191 15.43 3.79 -9.06
C SER A 191 15.02 2.96 -7.85
N ILE A 192 13.84 2.33 -7.83
CA ILE A 192 13.38 1.48 -6.72
C ILE A 192 14.08 0.11 -6.65
N HIS A 193 14.56 -0.40 -7.79
CA HIS A 193 15.33 -1.64 -7.89
C HIS A 193 16.83 -1.38 -7.92
N CYS A 194 17.25 -0.13 -7.73
CA CYS A 194 18.63 0.28 -7.82
C CYS A 194 19.48 -0.46 -6.78
N PRO A 195 20.55 -1.17 -7.20
CA PRO A 195 21.37 -1.95 -6.28
C PRO A 195 22.11 -1.07 -5.26
N ALA A 196 22.34 0.21 -5.59
CA ALA A 196 22.99 1.16 -4.69
C ALA A 196 22.07 1.70 -3.57
N LEU A 197 20.78 1.37 -3.58
CA LEU A 197 19.90 1.78 -2.47
C LEU A 197 20.24 1.00 -1.20
N LYS A 198 20.32 1.71 -0.06
CA LYS A 198 20.50 1.09 1.24
C LYS A 198 19.28 0.26 1.60
N LYS A 199 19.46 -1.06 1.67
CA LYS A 199 18.41 -2.04 1.95
C LYS A 199 18.42 -2.42 3.43
N ASN A 200 17.35 -2.16 4.15
CA ASN A 200 17.17 -2.69 5.50
C ASN A 200 16.61 -4.11 5.42
N LYS A 201 17.47 -5.14 5.54
CA LYS A 201 17.03 -6.54 5.50
C LYS A 201 16.34 -6.97 6.81
N LYS A 202 16.76 -6.40 7.95
CA LYS A 202 16.21 -6.74 9.26
C LYS A 202 14.71 -6.43 9.34
N ILE A 203 14.32 -5.22 8.91
CA ILE A 203 12.90 -4.83 8.93
C ILE A 203 12.02 -5.73 8.05
N LEU A 204 12.56 -6.31 6.97
CA LEU A 204 11.80 -7.27 6.18
C LEU A 204 11.52 -8.54 6.98
N SER A 205 12.52 -9.07 7.68
CA SER A 205 12.35 -10.23 8.56
C SER A 205 11.33 -9.93 9.67
N ASP A 206 11.47 -8.78 10.34
CA ASP A 206 10.56 -8.36 11.41
C ASP A 206 9.10 -8.24 10.90
N VAL A 207 8.90 -7.73 9.68
CA VAL A 207 7.57 -7.66 9.05
C VAL A 207 7.05 -9.05 8.72
N ILE A 208 7.87 -9.94 8.14
CA ILE A 208 7.44 -11.30 7.81
C ILE A 208 7.01 -12.05 9.08
N GLU A 209 7.83 -11.99 10.13
CA GLU A 209 7.53 -12.59 11.42
C GLU A 209 6.25 -12.01 12.04
N PHE A 210 6.04 -10.69 11.93
CA PHE A 210 4.80 -10.07 12.39
C PHE A 210 3.57 -10.65 11.69
N PHE A 211 3.59 -10.83 10.37
CA PHE A 211 2.47 -11.40 9.61
C PHE A 211 2.26 -12.89 9.89
N GLU A 212 3.34 -13.66 9.99
CA GLU A 212 3.29 -15.10 10.27
C GLU A 212 2.69 -15.39 11.66
N ASN A 213 2.88 -14.50 12.63
CA ASN A 213 2.32 -14.61 13.99
C ASN A 213 0.93 -13.99 14.18
N LEU A 214 0.23 -13.61 13.10
CA LEU A 214 -1.12 -13.03 13.23
C LEU A 214 -2.19 -14.08 13.58
N PHE A 215 -2.15 -15.27 12.99
CA PHE A 215 -3.26 -16.24 13.05
C PHE A 215 -2.84 -17.68 13.30
#